data_AF-Q7UH07-F1
#
_entry.id   AF-Q7UH07-F1
#
_cell.length_a   1.000
_cell.length_b   1.000
_cell.length_c   1.000
_cell.angle_alpha   90.00
_cell.angle_beta   90.00
_cell.angle_gamma   90.00
#
_symmetry.space_group_name_H-M   'P 1'
#
loop_
_entity.id
_entity.type
_entity.pdbx_description
1 polymer ?
#
loop_
_entity_poly.entity_id
_entity_poly.type
_entity_poly.pdbx_seq_one_letter_code
_entity_poly.pdbx_strand_id
1 'polypeptide(L)'
;MHSCRSHAEHRICISIPKENTMDSTTSIAVASIIMAGLTTAIGSIGPAFAEGRAVAQALNSIAQQPDSSNTITRTLFVGLAMIESTAIYCFVVSMILLFANPFWNQLTQ
;
A
#
# COMPACT_ATOMS: atom_id res chain seq x y z
N MET A 1 -35.16 -22.68 13.02
CA MET A 1 -34.73 -23.59 11.93
C MET A 1 -35.00 -22.94 10.59
N HIS A 2 -34.02 -22.21 10.05
CA HIS A 2 -33.86 -22.02 8.61
C HIS A 2 -32.37 -21.75 8.38
N SER A 3 -31.74 -22.71 7.70
CA SER A 3 -30.32 -22.78 7.43
C SER A 3 -30.07 -22.34 5.98
N CYS A 4 -29.30 -21.28 5.79
CA CYS A 4 -28.52 -20.97 4.57
C CYS A 4 -27.22 -20.31 5.08
N ARG A 5 -26.09 -21.02 5.21
CA ARG A 5 -25.08 -21.31 4.16
C ARG A 5 -24.50 -20.00 3.59
N SER A 6 -23.35 -19.56 4.09
CA SER A 6 -21.98 -19.88 3.61
C SER A 6 -21.61 -19.11 2.33
N HIS A 7 -20.48 -18.39 2.43
CA HIS A 7 -19.63 -17.84 1.36
C HIS A 7 -20.06 -16.56 0.63
N ALA A 8 -19.05 -15.69 0.50
CA ALA A 8 -18.85 -14.67 -0.54
C ALA A 8 -19.58 -13.32 -0.39
N GLU A 9 -19.06 -12.44 0.47
CA GLU A 9 -19.18 -10.99 0.26
C GLU A 9 -17.77 -10.39 0.19
N HIS A 10 -17.00 -10.89 -0.77
CA HIS A 10 -15.84 -10.22 -1.37
C HIS A 10 -16.35 -9.09 -2.29
N ARG A 11 -17.33 -8.31 -1.81
CA ARG A 11 -17.90 -7.19 -2.56
C ARG A 11 -17.10 -5.94 -2.29
N ILE A 12 -16.27 -5.64 -3.26
CA ILE A 12 -15.94 -4.28 -3.67
C ILE A 12 -17.28 -3.62 -4.06
N CYS A 13 -18.07 -3.24 -3.06
CA CYS A 13 -19.20 -2.34 -3.24
C CYS A 13 -18.87 -1.13 -2.39
N ILE A 14 -18.23 -0.15 -3.01
CA ILE A 14 -18.15 1.20 -2.47
C ILE A 14 -19.58 1.77 -2.53
N SER A 15 -20.47 1.25 -1.70
CA SER A 15 -21.79 1.83 -1.48
C SER A 15 -21.55 3.03 -0.58
N ILE A 16 -21.19 4.17 -1.17
CA ILE A 16 -21.25 5.46 -0.47
C ILE A 16 -22.74 5.71 -0.19
N PRO A 17 -23.23 5.63 1.06
CA PRO A 17 -24.56 6.11 1.36
C PRO A 17 -24.60 7.61 1.08
N LYS A 18 -25.48 8.04 0.17
CA LYS A 18 -25.81 9.45 -0.05
C LYS A 18 -26.79 9.90 1.04
N GLU A 19 -26.30 10.08 2.27
CA GLU A 19 -27.06 10.75 3.33
C GLU A 19 -26.43 12.12 3.59
N ASN A 20 -27.23 13.17 3.44
CA ASN A 20 -26.80 14.57 3.50
C ASN A 20 -26.84 15.10 4.95
N THR A 21 -26.33 14.31 5.90
CA THR A 21 -26.09 14.70 7.31
C THR A 21 -24.73 14.14 7.73
N MET A 22 -23.94 14.94 8.43
CA MET A 22 -22.59 14.56 8.88
C MET A 22 -22.69 13.57 10.04
N ASP A 23 -23.07 12.33 9.74
CA ASP A 23 -23.07 11.24 10.69
C ASP A 23 -21.62 10.89 11.04
N SER A 24 -21.36 10.53 12.31
CA SER A 24 -20.02 10.11 12.78
C SER A 24 -19.39 9.02 11.91
N THR A 25 -20.23 8.20 11.30
CA THR A 25 -19.87 7.15 10.34
C THR A 25 -19.27 7.72 9.04
N THR A 26 -19.86 8.78 8.49
CA THR A 26 -19.41 9.45 7.26
C THR A 26 -18.09 10.18 7.47
N SER A 27 -17.92 10.84 8.62
CA SER A 27 -16.67 11.54 8.95
C SER A 27 -15.49 10.58 9.10
N ILE A 28 -15.71 9.41 9.71
CA ILE A 28 -14.71 8.34 9.84
C ILE A 28 -14.34 7.74 8.47
N ALA A 29 -15.32 7.57 7.58
CA ALA A 29 -15.07 7.10 6.22
C ALA A 29 -14.19 8.07 5.43
N VAL A 30 -14.52 9.37 5.45
CA VAL A 30 -13.74 10.41 4.76
C VAL A 30 -12.33 10.53 5.34
N ALA A 31 -12.19 10.52 6.67
CA ALA A 31 -10.88 10.55 7.33
C ALA A 31 -10.01 9.34 6.94
N SER A 32 -10.61 8.14 6.88
CA SER A 32 -9.90 6.91 6.51
C SER A 32 -9.36 6.95 5.07
N ILE A 33 -10.15 7.48 4.12
CA ILE A 33 -9.74 7.61 2.72
C ILE A 33 -8.60 8.62 2.56
N ILE A 34 -8.71 9.78 3.22
CA ILE A 34 -7.68 10.82 3.18
C ILE A 34 -6.37 10.29 3.78
N MET A 35 -6.44 9.64 4.94
CA MET A 35 -5.27 9.09 5.61
C MET A 35 -4.62 7.95 4.79
N ALA A 36 -5.42 7.05 4.19
CA ALA A 36 -4.89 5.99 3.33
C ALA A 36 -4.16 6.56 2.10
N GLY A 37 -4.71 7.60 1.47
CA GLY A 37 -4.05 8.29 0.37
C GLY A 37 -2.72 8.95 0.80
N LEU A 38 -2.74 9.65 1.93
CA LEU A 38 -1.57 10.35 2.47
C LEU A 38 -0.46 9.40 2.90
N THR A 39 -0.79 8.29 3.56
CA THR A 39 0.16 7.27 3.99
C THR A 39 0.89 6.65 2.80
N THR A 40 0.17 6.30 1.72
CA THR A 40 0.81 5.76 0.50
C THR A 40 1.64 6.82 -0.23
N ALA A 41 1.14 8.06 -0.31
CA ALA A 41 1.84 9.15 -0.97
C ALA A 41 3.18 9.46 -0.30
N ILE A 42 3.20 9.56 1.03
CA ILE A 42 4.43 9.83 1.78
C ILE A 42 5.33 8.59 1.82
N GLY A 43 4.76 7.40 1.99
CA GLY A 43 5.49 6.14 2.09
C GLY A 43 6.25 5.75 0.83
N SER A 44 5.78 6.18 -0.35
CA SER A 44 6.44 5.87 -1.64
C SER A 44 7.60 6.81 -2.00
N ILE A 45 7.72 7.98 -1.36
CA ILE A 45 8.77 8.96 -1.69
C ILE A 45 10.16 8.42 -1.35
N GLY A 46 10.32 7.78 -0.19
CA GLY A 46 11.60 7.20 0.24
C GLY A 46 12.14 6.14 -0.72
N PRO A 47 11.35 5.08 -1.01
CA PRO A 47 11.69 4.04 -2.00
C PRO A 47 12.02 4.65 -3.36
N ALA A 48 11.19 5.55 -3.89
CA ALA A 48 11.43 6.18 -5.20
C ALA A 48 12.79 6.87 -5.30
N PHE A 49 13.21 7.61 -4.27
CA PHE A 49 14.52 8.25 -4.23
C PHE A 49 15.67 7.25 -4.03
N ALA A 50 15.48 6.25 -3.17
CA ALA A 50 16.50 5.25 -2.86
C ALA A 50 16.82 4.37 -4.08
N GLU A 51 15.78 3.88 -4.78
CA GLU A 51 15.92 3.04 -5.96
C GLU A 51 16.59 3.78 -7.12
N GLY A 52 16.17 5.03 -7.39
CA GLY A 52 16.79 5.84 -8.44
C GLY A 52 18.29 6.04 -8.23
N ARG A 53 18.71 6.28 -6.98
CA ARG A 53 20.13 6.40 -6.62
C ARG A 53 20.88 5.07 -6.70
N ALA A 54 20.27 3.99 -6.22
CA ALA A 54 20.88 2.66 -6.26
C ALA A 54 21.11 2.20 -7.71
N VAL A 55 20.15 2.40 -8.60
CA VAL A 55 20.27 2.07 -10.02
C VAL A 55 21.34 2.91 -10.71
N ALA A 56 21.35 4.23 -10.49
CA ALA A 56 22.38 5.11 -11.06
C ALA A 56 23.80 4.69 -10.62
N GLN A 57 23.98 4.35 -9.34
CA GLN A 57 25.27 3.88 -8.83
C GLN A 57 25.66 2.53 -9.44
N ALA A 58 24.71 1.59 -9.56
CA ALA A 58 24.97 0.30 -10.18
C ALA A 58 25.36 0.41 -11.65
N LEU A 59 24.73 1.31 -12.41
CA LEU A 59 25.10 1.59 -13.80
C LEU A 59 26.53 2.13 -13.91
N ASN A 60 26.93 3.05 -13.02
CA ASN A 60 28.30 3.55 -12.95
C ASN A 60 29.31 2.42 -12.62
N SER A 61 28.98 1.52 -11.70
CA SER A 61 29.82 0.37 -11.37
C SER A 61 29.93 -0.62 -12.53
N ILE A 62 28.84 -0.88 -13.26
CA ILE A 62 28.85 -1.74 -14.46
C ILE A 62 29.72 -1.11 -15.56
N ALA A 63 29.65 0.22 -15.74
CA ALA A 63 30.47 0.92 -16.72
C ALA A 63 31.98 0.84 -16.42
N GLN A 64 32.36 0.83 -15.14
CA GLN A 64 33.76 0.70 -14.71
C GLN A 64 34.26 -0.75 -14.76
N GLN A 65 33.38 -1.72 -14.48
CA GLN A 65 33.72 -3.15 -14.38
C GLN A 65 32.69 -4.01 -15.11
N PRO A 66 32.73 -4.07 -16.46
CA PRO A 66 31.75 -4.82 -17.26
C PRO A 66 31.79 -6.33 -16.98
N ASP A 67 32.96 -6.87 -16.62
CA ASP A 67 33.18 -8.29 -16.35
C ASP A 67 32.39 -8.79 -15.12
N SER A 68 32.07 -7.90 -14.19
CA SER A 68 31.30 -8.22 -12.97
C SER A 68 29.83 -7.80 -13.04
N SER A 69 29.34 -7.44 -14.22
CA SER A 69 27.98 -6.96 -14.44
C SER A 69 26.90 -7.88 -13.86
N ASN A 70 27.01 -9.19 -14.07
CA ASN A 70 26.02 -10.15 -13.57
C ASN A 70 25.92 -10.16 -12.03
N THR A 71 27.05 -10.08 -11.33
CA THR A 71 27.09 -10.03 -9.86
C THR A 71 26.50 -8.73 -9.33
N ILE A 72 26.81 -7.60 -9.98
CA ILE A 72 26.27 -6.28 -9.62
C ILE A 72 24.76 -6.26 -9.80
N THR A 73 24.24 -6.70 -10.95
CA THR A 73 22.79 -6.73 -11.23
C THR A 73 22.03 -7.64 -10.26
N ARG A 74 22.60 -8.80 -9.90
CA ARG A 74 21.97 -9.70 -8.92
C ARG A 74 21.88 -9.06 -7.54
N THR A 75 22.94 -8.38 -7.10
CA THR A 75 22.98 -7.69 -5.81
C THR A 75 22.05 -6.47 -5.82
N LEU A 76 22.00 -5.73 -6.94
CA LEU A 76 21.10 -4.61 -7.16
C LEU A 76 19.64 -5.04 -6.98
N PHE A 77 19.17 -6.10 -7.66
CA PHE A 77 17.78 -6.53 -7.55
C PHE A 77 17.42 -7.04 -6.15
N VAL A 78 18.35 -7.71 -5.46
CA VAL A 78 18.14 -8.09 -4.05
C VAL A 78 18.00 -6.84 -3.17
N GLY A 79 18.84 -5.83 -3.37
CA GLY A 79 18.75 -4.56 -2.64
C GLY A 79 17.48 -3.77 -2.94
N LEU A 80 17.09 -3.66 -4.21
CA LEU A 80 15.85 -3.00 -4.63
C LEU A 80 14.63 -3.71 -4.04
N ALA A 81 14.59 -5.04 -4.05
CA ALA A 81 13.50 -5.80 -3.43
C ALA A 81 13.35 -5.51 -1.92
N MET A 82 14.47 -5.33 -1.21
CA MET A 82 14.43 -4.97 0.21
C MET A 82 13.92 -3.54 0.43
N ILE A 83 14.29 -2.59 -0.43
CA ILE A 83 13.79 -1.22 -0.37
C ILE A 83 12.28 -1.19 -0.65
N GLU A 84 11.85 -1.90 -1.69
CA GLU A 84 10.45 -1.93 -2.12
C GLU A 84 9.52 -2.53 -1.06
N SER A 85 10.02 -3.44 -0.22
CA SER A 85 9.24 -4.00 0.89
C SER A 85 8.68 -2.92 1.83
N THR A 86 9.39 -1.81 2.00
CA THR A 86 8.93 -0.67 2.82
C THR A 86 7.77 0.08 2.17
N ALA A 87 7.79 0.23 0.84
CA ALA A 87 6.68 0.79 0.07
C ALA A 87 5.43 -0.10 0.18
N ILE A 88 5.62 -1.41 0.06
CA ILE A 88 4.55 -2.40 0.17
C ILE A 88 3.93 -2.39 1.57
N TYR A 89 4.69 -2.19 2.65
CA TYR A 89 4.11 -2.04 3.98
C TYR A 89 3.14 -0.87 4.08
N CYS A 90 3.53 0.32 3.59
CA CYS A 90 2.64 1.49 3.56
C CYS A 90 1.41 1.24 2.69
N PHE A 91 1.59 0.59 1.53
CA PHE A 91 0.49 0.25 0.63
C PHE A 91 -0.50 -0.75 1.24
N VAL A 92 0.01 -1.80 1.90
CA VAL A 92 -0.81 -2.81 2.57
C VAL A 92 -1.63 -2.19 3.70
N VAL A 93 -1.05 -1.30 4.51
CA VAL A 93 -1.79 -0.59 5.56
C VAL A 93 -2.92 0.25 4.97
N SER A 94 -2.66 0.98 3.88
CA SER A 94 -3.68 1.76 3.18
C SER A 94 -4.78 0.88 2.59
N MET A 95 -4.44 -0.28 2.02
CA MET A 95 -5.41 -1.26 1.53
C MET A 95 -6.30 -1.79 2.68
N ILE A 96 -5.72 -2.10 3.84
CA ILE A 96 -6.46 -2.53 5.02
C ILE A 96 -7.42 -1.43 5.49
N LEU A 97 -6.99 -0.17 5.54
CA LEU A 97 -7.86 0.95 5.91
C LEU A 97 -9.04 1.15 4.95
N LEU A 98 -8.88 0.81 3.67
CA LEU A 98 -9.95 0.97 2.67
C LEU A 98 -10.93 -0.21 2.67
N PHE A 99 -10.45 -1.45 2.80
CA PHE A 99 -11.28 -2.65 2.64
C PHE A 99 -11.62 -3.37 3.95
N ALA A 100 -10.82 -3.21 4.99
CA ALA A 100 -10.92 -3.94 6.26
C ALA A 100 -10.81 -2.98 7.45
N ASN A 101 -11.45 -1.82 7.35
CA ASN A 101 -11.38 -0.80 8.38
C ASN A 101 -12.01 -1.30 9.71
N PRO A 102 -11.26 -1.35 10.82
CA PRO A 102 -11.75 -1.86 12.10
C PRO A 102 -12.76 -0.94 12.78
N PHE A 103 -12.84 0.35 12.39
CA PHE A 103 -13.70 1.33 13.05
C PHE A 103 -15.20 1.08 12.83
N TRP A 104 -15.60 0.38 11.76
CA TRP A 104 -17.00 0.05 11.50
C TRP A 104 -17.63 -0.82 12.61
N ASN A 105 -16.85 -1.71 13.21
CA ASN A 105 -17.33 -2.65 14.23
C ASN A 105 -17.48 -1.98 15.61
N GLN A 106 -16.78 -0.87 15.86
CA GLN A 106 -16.84 -0.16 17.14
C GLN A 106 -18.03 0.81 17.23
N LEU A 107 -18.60 1.20 16.08
CA LEU A 107 -19.76 2.10 16.00
C LEU A 107 -21.11 1.35 15.94
N THR A 108 -21.09 0.04 15.71
CA THR A 108 -22.28 -0.82 15.56
C THR A 108 -22.65 -1.59 16.83
N GLN A 109 -21.95 -1.33 17.95
CA GLN A 109 -22.23 -1.89 19.28
C GLN A 109 -22.78 -0.81 20.20
#